data_AF-A0A222E434-F1
#
_entry.id   AF-A0A222E434-F1
#
_cell.length_a   1.000
_cell.length_b   1.000
_cell.length_c   1.000
_cell.angle_alpha   90.00
_cell.angle_beta   90.00
_cell.angle_gamma   90.00
#
_symmetry.space_group_name_H-M   'P 1'
#
loop_
_entity.id
_entity.type
_entity.pdbx_description
1 polymer ?
#
loop_
_entity_poly.entity_id
_entity_poly.type
_entity_poly.pdbx_seq_one_letter_code
_entity_poly.pdbx_strand_id
1 'polypeptide(L)'
;MRSALVAAILSLILPYGALAQSPVIQTEGPIIQLADNLGEEAMFGWCIDTEGRGRTDQLHAHSCKPTGNDVPIFYGADKGRIESATYTGRCMVHKAPDSEEKPFGLIACDDTDPNQRFVHDAESGQIRLGSEAT
;
A
#
# COMPACT_ATOMS: atom_id res chain seq x y z
N MET A 1 -0.73 -49.91 -47.56
CA MET A 1 0.03 -49.82 -46.28
C MET A 1 1.23 -48.91 -46.55
N ARG A 2 1.45 -47.73 -45.97
CA ARG A 2 1.01 -47.09 -44.72
C ARG A 2 1.12 -45.57 -44.95
N SER A 3 0.06 -44.80 -44.73
CA SER A 3 0.16 -43.35 -44.57
C SER A 3 0.31 -43.08 -43.07
N ALA A 4 1.47 -42.63 -42.64
CA ALA A 4 1.69 -42.17 -41.27
C ALA A 4 1.09 -40.75 -41.14
N LEU A 5 0.01 -40.61 -40.38
CA LEU A 5 -0.45 -39.29 -39.95
C LEU A 5 0.41 -38.86 -38.76
N VAL A 6 1.20 -37.82 -38.97
CA VAL A 6 1.89 -37.07 -37.92
C VAL A 6 0.83 -36.22 -37.21
N ALA A 7 0.50 -36.55 -35.97
CA ALA A 7 -0.29 -35.68 -35.11
C ALA A 7 0.67 -34.80 -34.30
N ALA A 8 0.91 -33.57 -34.77
CA ALA A 8 1.61 -32.56 -33.99
C ALA A 8 0.66 -32.04 -32.89
N ILE A 9 0.93 -32.41 -31.63
CA ILE A 9 0.20 -31.89 -30.47
C ILE A 9 0.79 -30.50 -30.19
N LEU A 10 0.06 -29.46 -30.58
CA LEU A 10 0.38 -28.08 -30.24
C LEU A 10 -0.07 -27.83 -28.80
N SER A 11 0.85 -28.01 -27.84
CA SER A 11 0.60 -27.65 -26.44
C SER A 11 0.45 -26.14 -26.32
N LEU A 12 -0.78 -25.65 -26.18
CA LEU A 12 -1.03 -24.25 -25.79
C LEU A 12 -0.49 -24.05 -24.37
N ILE A 13 0.67 -23.41 -24.26
CA ILE A 13 1.15 -22.85 -23.00
C ILE A 13 0.36 -21.56 -22.79
N LEU A 14 -0.81 -21.64 -22.17
CA LEU A 14 -1.51 -20.44 -21.71
C LEU A 14 -0.65 -19.81 -20.62
N PRO A 15 -0.25 -18.53 -20.73
CA PRO A 15 0.39 -17.85 -19.62
C PRO A 15 -0.65 -17.78 -18.50
N TYR A 16 -0.39 -18.51 -17.40
CA TYR A 16 -1.06 -18.26 -16.15
C TYR A 16 -0.64 -16.85 -15.73
N GLY A 17 -1.44 -15.85 -16.10
CA GLY A 17 -1.34 -14.55 -15.47
C GLY A 17 -1.47 -14.79 -13.98
N ALA A 18 -0.44 -14.46 -13.20
CA ALA A 18 -0.54 -14.42 -11.76
C ALA A 18 -1.68 -13.44 -11.44
N LEU A 19 -2.83 -13.97 -11.04
CA LEU A 19 -3.91 -13.14 -10.55
C LEU A 19 -3.46 -12.64 -9.18
N ALA A 20 -3.30 -11.32 -9.05
CA ALA A 20 -3.07 -10.67 -7.78
C ALA A 20 -4.13 -11.15 -6.78
N GLN A 21 -3.69 -11.70 -5.65
CA GLN A 21 -4.60 -12.29 -4.69
C GLN A 21 -5.01 -11.19 -3.71
N SER A 22 -6.25 -10.73 -3.77
CA SER A 22 -6.71 -9.68 -2.84
C SER A 22 -6.71 -10.17 -1.40
N PRO A 23 -6.34 -9.31 -0.42
CA PRO A 23 -6.43 -9.63 0.99
C PRO A 23 -7.87 -9.66 1.50
N VAL A 24 -8.08 -10.31 2.64
CA VAL A 24 -9.30 -10.32 3.43
C VAL A 24 -9.10 -9.39 4.63
N ILE A 25 -9.35 -8.10 4.41
CA ILE A 25 -9.15 -7.06 5.43
C ILE A 25 -10.06 -7.29 6.64
N GLN A 26 -9.46 -7.28 7.83
CA GLN A 26 -10.17 -7.31 9.11
C GLN A 26 -9.90 -6.08 9.98
N THR A 27 -9.01 -5.17 9.57
CA THR A 27 -8.66 -3.98 10.33
C THR A 27 -9.89 -3.10 10.57
N GLU A 28 -10.11 -2.71 11.81
CA GLU A 28 -11.12 -1.71 12.16
C GLU A 28 -10.65 -0.29 11.85
N GLY A 29 -11.49 0.50 11.19
CA GLY A 29 -11.20 1.90 10.85
C GLY A 29 -10.60 2.09 9.46
N PRO A 30 -10.22 3.33 9.09
CA PRO A 30 -9.68 3.62 7.78
C PRO A 30 -8.23 3.17 7.68
N ILE A 31 -7.87 2.58 6.54
CA ILE A 31 -6.53 2.09 6.25
C ILE A 31 -6.11 2.48 4.84
N ILE A 32 -4.81 2.52 4.61
CA ILE A 32 -4.20 2.49 3.28
C ILE A 32 -3.48 1.16 3.16
N GLN A 33 -3.82 0.38 2.13
CA GLN A 33 -3.37 -1.00 1.95
C GLN A 33 -3.02 -1.32 0.51
N LEU A 34 -2.17 -2.32 0.30
CA LEU A 34 -1.86 -2.86 -1.02
C LEU A 34 -3.03 -3.72 -1.54
N ALA A 35 -3.42 -3.53 -2.80
CA ALA A 35 -4.51 -4.30 -3.41
C ALA A 35 -4.20 -5.80 -3.56
N ASP A 36 -2.92 -6.16 -3.66
CA ASP A 36 -2.43 -7.53 -3.67
C ASP A 36 -1.93 -7.90 -2.27
N ASN A 37 -2.30 -9.08 -1.79
CA ASN A 37 -1.85 -9.66 -0.54
C ASN A 37 -0.34 -9.94 -0.55
N LEU A 38 0.29 -10.08 -1.73
CA LEU A 38 1.73 -10.36 -1.88
C LEU A 38 2.23 -11.51 -0.99
N GLY A 39 1.36 -12.51 -0.73
CA GLY A 39 1.69 -13.65 0.10
C GLY A 39 1.73 -13.37 1.61
N GLU A 40 1.08 -12.32 2.12
CA GLU A 40 0.84 -12.15 3.56
C GLU A 40 0.15 -13.40 4.13
N GLU A 41 0.76 -14.01 5.15
CA GLU A 41 0.44 -15.36 5.63
C GLU A 41 -0.99 -15.49 6.16
N ALA A 42 -1.46 -14.47 6.87
CA ALA A 42 -2.78 -14.44 7.51
C ALA A 42 -3.89 -13.96 6.57
N MET A 43 -3.56 -13.60 5.32
CA MET A 43 -4.46 -12.98 4.34
C MET A 43 -5.00 -11.62 4.75
N PHE A 44 -4.42 -10.94 5.73
CA PHE A 44 -4.87 -9.62 6.14
C PHE A 44 -4.33 -8.52 5.23
N GLY A 45 -3.36 -8.80 4.36
CA GLY A 45 -2.75 -7.82 3.46
C GLY A 45 -1.74 -6.92 4.15
N TRP A 46 -1.23 -5.95 3.40
CA TRP A 46 -0.17 -5.03 3.85
C TRP A 46 -0.73 -3.62 4.01
N CYS A 47 -0.56 -3.06 5.21
CA CYS A 47 -1.04 -1.73 5.59
C CYS A 47 0.14 -0.79 5.89
N ILE A 48 -0.09 0.51 5.75
CA ILE A 48 0.78 1.51 6.40
C ILE A 48 0.52 1.44 7.91
N ASP A 49 1.60 1.33 8.69
CA ASP A 49 1.57 1.21 10.15
C ASP A 49 2.72 2.07 10.74
N THR A 50 2.59 2.50 12.00
CA THR A 50 3.73 3.06 12.74
C THR A 50 4.64 1.94 13.22
N GLU A 51 5.96 2.15 13.09
CA GLU A 51 6.90 1.13 13.55
C GLU A 51 6.85 0.98 15.08
N GLY A 52 6.71 -0.25 15.57
CA GLY A 52 6.76 -0.58 17.00
C GLY A 52 5.38 -0.83 17.59
N ARG A 53 5.15 -0.36 18.83
CA ARG A 53 3.84 -0.45 19.49
C ARG A 53 3.33 0.96 19.77
N GLY A 54 2.36 1.39 18.97
CA GLY A 54 1.76 2.73 19.08
C GLY A 54 2.65 3.84 18.50
N ARG A 55 2.42 5.08 18.95
CA ARG A 55 2.94 6.28 18.27
C ARG A 55 4.46 6.28 18.16
N THR A 56 4.95 6.30 16.92
CA THR A 56 6.32 6.65 16.57
C THR A 56 6.34 7.60 15.38
N ASP A 57 7.50 8.21 15.13
CA ASP A 57 7.68 9.13 14.00
C ASP A 57 8.10 8.38 12.72
N GLN A 58 8.13 7.04 12.73
CA GLN A 58 8.51 6.19 11.60
C GLN A 58 7.31 5.38 11.12
N LEU A 59 7.11 5.33 9.81
CA LEU A 59 6.09 4.51 9.17
C LEU A 59 6.76 3.36 8.42
N HIS A 60 6.06 2.24 8.32
CA HIS A 60 6.45 1.11 7.49
C HIS A 60 5.23 0.44 6.85
N ALA A 61 5.48 -0.42 5.87
CA ALA A 61 4.49 -1.40 5.44
C ALA A 61 4.61 -2.65 6.33
N HIS A 62 3.50 -3.09 6.91
CA HIS A 62 3.45 -4.30 7.73
C HIS A 62 2.12 -5.02 7.52
N SER A 63 2.02 -6.28 7.92
CA SER A 63 0.75 -7.01 7.93
C SER A 63 -0.32 -6.16 8.61
N CYS A 64 -1.45 -5.97 7.93
CA CYS A 64 -2.66 -5.42 8.51
C CYS A 64 -3.09 -6.29 9.70
N LYS A 65 -3.76 -5.68 10.69
CA LYS A 65 -4.14 -6.35 11.93
C LYS A 65 -5.61 -6.04 12.22
N PRO A 66 -6.42 -6.99 12.71
CA PRO A 66 -7.81 -6.72 13.06
C PRO A 66 -7.97 -5.57 14.06
N THR A 67 -7.01 -5.44 14.98
CA THR A 67 -6.97 -4.38 15.99
C THR A 67 -5.58 -3.77 16.10
N GLY A 68 -5.53 -2.53 16.56
CA GLY A 68 -4.29 -1.77 16.69
C GLY A 68 -4.55 -0.28 16.55
N ASN A 69 -3.85 0.53 17.35
CA ASN A 69 -3.97 1.99 17.30
C ASN A 69 -2.97 2.62 16.31
N ASP A 70 -2.10 1.79 15.75
CA ASP A 70 -0.92 2.09 14.95
C ASP A 70 -1.20 2.04 13.42
N VAL A 71 -2.21 1.26 13.02
CA VAL A 71 -2.66 1.07 11.63
C VAL A 71 -3.63 2.14 11.09
N PRO A 72 -4.58 2.70 11.88
CA PRO A 72 -5.60 3.60 11.32
C PRO A 72 -5.03 4.90 10.73
N ILE A 73 -4.92 4.94 9.41
CA ILE A 73 -4.32 6.00 8.59
C ILE A 73 -5.17 6.16 7.32
N PHE A 74 -5.44 7.40 6.90
CA PHE A 74 -6.36 7.68 5.79
C PHE A 74 -5.85 8.81 4.89
N TYR A 75 -6.30 8.81 3.62
CA TYR A 75 -6.06 9.92 2.70
C TYR A 75 -7.18 10.97 2.78
N GLY A 76 -6.86 12.17 3.28
CA GLY A 76 -7.70 13.35 3.25
C GLY A 76 -7.57 14.09 1.91
N ALA A 77 -8.49 13.82 0.99
CA ALA A 77 -8.46 14.37 -0.37
C ALA A 77 -8.62 15.90 -0.44
N ASP A 78 -9.26 16.52 0.56
CA ASP A 78 -9.45 17.97 0.65
C ASP A 78 -8.11 18.71 0.76
N LYS A 79 -7.13 18.11 1.44
CA LYS A 79 -5.79 18.70 1.66
C LYS A 79 -4.68 17.92 0.95
N GLY A 80 -5.02 16.82 0.28
CA GLY A 80 -4.07 15.93 -0.36
C GLY A 80 -3.07 15.36 0.63
N ARG A 81 -3.52 14.91 1.81
CA ARG A 81 -2.64 14.41 2.88
C ARG A 81 -3.00 13.01 3.32
N ILE A 82 -2.03 12.30 3.87
CA ILE A 82 -2.26 11.06 4.59
C ILE A 82 -2.15 11.36 6.08
N GLU A 83 -3.23 11.13 6.82
CA GLU A 83 -3.38 11.51 8.24
C GLU A 83 -3.63 10.28 9.11
N SER A 84 -3.16 10.32 10.36
CA SER A 84 -3.52 9.30 11.35
C SER A 84 -4.93 9.54 11.87
N ALA A 85 -5.77 8.50 11.88
CA ALA A 85 -7.08 8.53 12.51
C ALA A 85 -6.96 8.43 14.05
N THR A 86 -5.94 7.76 14.55
CA THR A 86 -5.68 7.61 16.00
C THR A 86 -4.97 8.82 16.60
N TYR A 87 -3.91 9.30 15.94
CA TYR A 87 -3.05 10.36 16.44
C TYR A 87 -3.38 11.70 15.80
N THR A 88 -4.36 12.41 16.37
CA THR A 88 -4.84 13.70 15.85
C THR A 88 -3.70 14.69 15.58
N GLY A 89 -3.75 15.33 14.41
CA GLY A 89 -2.76 16.32 13.99
C GLY A 89 -1.44 15.71 13.52
N ARG A 90 -1.41 14.41 13.21
CA ARG A 90 -0.25 13.72 12.64
C ARG A 90 -0.46 13.32 11.19
N CYS A 91 0.52 13.65 10.37
CA CYS A 91 0.51 13.44 8.93
C CYS A 91 1.75 12.67 8.49
N MET A 92 1.57 11.82 7.48
CA MET A 92 2.65 11.17 6.77
C MET A 92 3.51 12.22 6.07
N VAL A 93 4.82 12.04 6.12
CA VAL A 93 5.80 12.86 5.43
C VAL A 93 6.81 11.96 4.70
N HIS A 94 7.20 12.34 3.49
CA HIS A 94 8.39 11.78 2.85
C HIS A 94 9.63 12.42 3.46
N LYS A 95 10.18 11.77 4.49
CA LYS A 95 11.19 12.34 5.39
C LYS A 95 12.62 12.06 4.93
N ALA A 96 12.85 10.89 4.33
CA ALA A 96 14.19 10.39 4.03
C ALA A 96 14.22 9.82 2.60
N PRO A 97 14.29 10.67 1.56
CA PRO A 97 14.24 10.24 0.15
C PRO A 97 15.36 9.27 -0.22
N ASP A 98 16.49 9.31 0.49
CA ASP A 98 17.64 8.43 0.26
C ASP A 98 17.54 7.09 1.03
N SER A 99 16.47 6.86 1.81
CA SER A 99 16.26 5.62 2.55
C SER A 99 15.30 4.70 1.81
N GLU A 100 15.79 3.60 1.28
CA GLU A 100 14.95 2.56 0.66
C GLU A 100 14.10 1.81 1.70
N GLU A 101 14.58 1.69 2.94
CA GLU A 101 13.91 0.94 4.00
C GLU A 101 12.85 1.77 4.72
N LYS A 102 13.15 3.05 5.01
CA LYS A 102 12.30 3.92 5.84
C LYS A 102 12.19 5.34 5.30
N PRO A 103 11.61 5.53 4.10
CA PRO A 103 11.49 6.86 3.50
C PRO A 103 10.42 7.73 4.18
N PHE A 104 9.47 7.12 4.91
CA PHE A 104 8.30 7.82 5.44
C PHE A 104 8.29 7.93 6.97
N GLY A 105 7.73 9.03 7.45
CA GLY A 105 7.49 9.25 8.87
C GLY A 105 6.10 9.79 9.17
N LEU A 106 5.75 9.82 10.46
CA LEU A 106 4.48 10.35 10.97
C LEU A 106 4.75 11.51 11.92
N ILE A 107 4.66 12.74 11.42
CA ILE A 107 5.04 13.96 12.18
C ILE A 107 3.84 14.90 12.33
N ALA A 108 4.04 16.07 12.95
CA ALA A 108 2.98 17.07 13.01
C ALA A 108 2.56 17.52 11.60
N CYS A 109 1.26 17.62 11.36
CA CYS A 109 0.74 18.12 10.09
C CYS A 109 1.21 19.55 9.84
N ASP A 110 1.69 19.81 8.63
CA ASP A 110 2.13 21.11 8.16
C ASP A 110 1.44 21.46 6.84
N ASP A 111 0.67 22.54 6.85
CA ASP A 111 -0.05 23.04 5.68
C ASP A 111 0.89 23.64 4.61
N THR A 112 2.16 23.84 4.94
CA THR A 112 3.19 24.42 4.06
C THR A 112 4.22 23.41 3.58
N ASP A 113 4.30 22.22 4.18
CA ASP A 113 5.29 21.20 3.80
C ASP A 113 4.85 20.41 2.54
N PRO A 114 5.55 20.56 1.40
CA PRO A 114 5.22 19.81 0.18
C PRO A 114 5.47 18.30 0.32
N ASN A 115 6.34 17.86 1.24
CA ASN A 115 6.60 16.44 1.48
C ASN A 115 5.47 15.73 2.23
N GLN A 116 4.48 16.50 2.70
CA GLN A 116 3.22 15.99 3.25
C GLN A 116 2.08 16.05 2.23
N ARG A 117 2.37 16.26 0.94
CA ARG A 117 1.33 16.29 -0.12
C ARG A 117 1.40 15.05 -0.97
N PHE A 118 0.22 14.48 -1.22
CA PHE A 118 0.03 13.28 -1.99
C PHE A 118 -1.16 13.43 -2.93
N VAL A 119 -1.07 12.78 -4.08
CA VAL A 119 -2.16 12.64 -5.06
C VAL A 119 -2.51 11.17 -5.16
N HIS A 120 -3.79 10.86 -4.97
CA HIS A 120 -4.35 9.54 -5.20
C HIS A 120 -5.06 9.50 -6.55
N ASP A 121 -4.65 8.58 -7.41
CA ASP A 121 -5.32 8.29 -8.67
C ASP A 121 -6.34 7.17 -8.46
N ALA A 122 -7.63 7.49 -8.57
CA ALA A 122 -8.70 6.56 -8.25
C ALA A 122 -8.87 5.44 -9.28
N GLU A 123 -8.34 5.59 -10.50
CA GLU A 123 -8.43 4.58 -11.56
C GLU A 123 -7.41 3.46 -11.35
N SER A 124 -6.17 3.83 -11.03
CA SER A 124 -5.06 2.91 -10.80
C SER A 124 -4.88 2.50 -9.33
N GLY A 125 -5.45 3.27 -8.40
CA GLY A 125 -5.25 3.11 -6.95
C GLY A 125 -3.85 3.56 -6.47
N GLN A 126 -3.07 4.24 -7.32
CA GLN A 126 -1.74 4.70 -6.96
C GLN A 126 -1.79 5.96 -6.12
N ILE A 127 -0.89 6.04 -5.13
CA ILE A 127 -0.60 7.26 -4.38
C ILE A 127 0.81 7.73 -4.75
N ARG A 128 0.94 9.00 -5.09
CA ARG A 128 2.21 9.65 -5.48
C ARG A 128 2.45 10.89 -4.65
N LEU A 129 3.71 11.30 -4.51
CA LEU A 129 4.02 12.61 -3.96
C LEU A 129 3.42 13.71 -4.84
N GLY A 130 2.92 14.76 -4.20
CA GLY A 130 2.31 15.89 -4.92
C GLY A 130 3.29 16.55 -5.89
N SER A 131 4.59 16.56 -5.58
CA SER A 131 5.64 17.05 -6.47
C SER A 131 5.88 16.19 -7.72
N GLU A 132 5.43 14.93 -7.71
CA GLU A 132 5.64 13.96 -8.79
C GLU A 132 4.37 13.70 -9.62
N ALA A 133 3.23 14.25 -9.19
CA ALA A 133 1.95 14.10 -9.86
C ALA A 133 1.80 15.16 -10.96
N THR A 134 2.35 14.87 -12.14
CA THR A 134 2.20 15.64 -13.38
C THR A 134 1.69 14.77 -14.50
#